data_AF-A0A528IN60-F1
#
_entry.id   AF-A0A528IN60-F1
#
_cell.length_a   1.000
_cell.length_b   1.000
_cell.length_c   1.000
_cell.angle_alpha   90.00
_cell.angle_beta   90.00
_cell.angle_gamma   90.00
#
_symmetry.space_group_name_H-M   'P 1'
#
loop_
_entity.id
_entity.type
_entity.pdbx_description
1 polymer ?
#
loop_
_entity_poly.entity_id
_entity_poly.type
_entity_poly.pdbx_seq_one_letter_code
_entity_poly.pdbx_strand_id
1 'polypeptide(L)' 'NRFLVQAGVYDKFVEQLAAASNELKVGSGLEDGVQQGPLIDEKAVEKVEELIADATAKGGKVVAGGKRHALGGSFF' A
#
# COMPACT_ATOMS: atom_id res chain seq x y z
N ASN A 1 7.70 -5.89 7.71
CA ASN A 1 7.70 -4.65 8.53
C ASN A 1 6.46 -4.62 9.42
N ARG A 2 6.51 -3.97 10.58
CA ARG A 2 5.36 -3.82 11.51
C ARG A 2 5.51 -2.55 12.33
N PHE A 3 4.43 -1.77 12.46
CA PHE A 3 4.33 -0.67 13.41
C PHE A 3 3.60 -1.15 14.68
N LEU A 4 4.13 -0.82 15.86
CA LEU A 4 3.45 -0.99 17.14
C LEU A 4 3.04 0.39 17.64
N VAL A 5 1.73 0.63 17.74
CA VAL A 5 1.17 1.94 18.05
C VAL A 5 0.50 1.87 19.41
N GLN A 6 0.73 2.89 20.24
CA GLN A 6 0.12 2.99 21.56
C GLN A 6 -1.42 3.06 21.44
N ALA A 7 -2.12 2.30 22.29
CA ALA A 7 -3.56 2.06 22.16
C ALA A 7 -4.42 3.35 22.12
N GLY A 8 -4.05 4.38 22.88
CA GLY A 8 -4.77 5.65 22.96
C GLY A 8 -4.67 6.53 21.69
N VAL A 9 -3.76 6.22 20.77
CA VAL A 9 -3.61 6.94 19.50
C VAL A 9 -3.77 6.03 18.28
N TYR A 10 -4.09 4.75 18.47
CA TYR A 10 -4.13 3.75 17.41
C TYR A 10 -5.07 4.15 16.26
N ASP A 11 -6.34 4.42 16.55
CA ASP A 11 -7.33 4.70 15.50
C ASP A 11 -6.97 5.96 14.71
N LYS A 12 -6.59 7.02 15.43
CA LYS A 12 -6.17 8.30 14.83
C LYS A 12 -4.90 8.17 13.99
N PHE A 13 -3.98 7.28 14.38
CA PHE A 13 -2.78 6.99 13.58
C PHE A 13 -3.15 6.25 12.30
N VAL A 14 -3.98 5.21 12.39
CA VAL A 14 -4.43 4.41 11.24
C VAL A 14 -5.16 5.29 10.23
N GLU A 15 -6.06 6.17 10.69
CA GLU A 15 -6.81 7.11 9.86
C GLU A 15 -5.87 8.04 9.07
N GLN A 16 -4.93 8.70 9.76
CA GLN A 16 -4.01 9.64 9.12
C GLN A 16 -3.03 8.95 8.17
N LEU A 17 -2.55 7.76 8.54
CA LEU A 17 -1.66 6.99 7.66
C LEU A 17 -2.40 6.55 6.39
N ALA A 18 -3.66 6.10 6.52
CA ALA A 18 -4.49 5.74 5.38
C ALA A 18 -4.74 6.95 4.46
N ALA A 19 -5.08 8.11 5.03
CA ALA A 19 -5.29 9.35 4.28
C ALA A 19 -4.02 9.75 3.51
N ALA A 20 -2.87 9.85 4.19
CA ALA A 20 -1.60 10.20 3.55
C ALA A 20 -1.17 9.19 2.48
N SER A 21 -1.45 7.90 2.68
CA SER A 21 -1.14 6.87 1.68
C SER A 21 -1.98 7.02 0.40
N ASN A 22 -3.25 7.40 0.54
CA ASN A 22 -4.15 7.63 -0.60
C ASN A 22 -3.82 8.92 -1.38
N GLU A 23 -3.09 9.85 -0.77
CA GLU A 23 -2.67 11.10 -1.41
C GLU A 23 -1.37 10.95 -2.22
N LEU A 24 -0.68 9.81 -2.12
CA LEU A 24 0.55 9.58 -2.87
C LEU A 24 0.30 9.58 -4.37
N LYS A 25 1.03 10.41 -5.11
CA LYS A 25 1.02 10.40 -6.57
C LYS A 25 1.80 9.18 -7.08
N VAL A 26 1.07 8.17 -7.55
CA VAL A 26 1.62 6.98 -8.22
C VAL A 26 1.80 7.25 -9.72
N GLY A 27 2.96 6.92 -10.29
CA GLY A 27 3.23 7.16 -11.72
C GLY A 27 4.64 6.77 -12.15
N SER A 28 5.02 7.16 -13.37
CA SER A 28 6.38 6.93 -13.86
C SER A 28 7.40 7.69 -13.02
N GLY A 29 8.51 7.05 -12.64
CA GLY A 29 9.59 7.72 -11.89
C GLY A 29 10.32 8.81 -12.67
N LEU A 30 10.00 9.01 -13.95
CA LEU A 30 10.51 10.10 -14.79
C LEU A 30 9.59 11.34 -14.78
N GLU A 31 8.38 11.24 -14.24
CA GLU A 31 7.41 12.33 -14.19
C GLU A 31 7.55 13.17 -12.93
N ASP A 32 7.45 14.48 -13.08
CA ASP A 32 7.63 15.40 -11.97
C ASP A 32 6.52 15.26 -10.92
N GLY A 33 6.93 15.30 -9.65
CA GLY A 33 6.05 15.14 -8.49
C GLY A 33 5.52 13.72 -8.25
N VAL A 34 5.89 12.71 -9.06
CA VAL A 34 5.58 11.30 -8.71
C VAL A 34 6.32 10.91 -7.44
N GLN A 35 5.61 10.32 -6.50
CA GLN A 35 6.13 9.90 -5.20
C GLN A 35 6.33 8.39 -5.11
N GLN A 36 5.58 7.62 -5.91
CA GLN A 36 5.62 6.16 -5.91
C GLN A 36 5.66 5.63 -7.35
N GLY A 37 6.74 4.92 -7.68
CA GLY A 37 6.90 4.20 -8.94
C GLY A 37 6.34 2.78 -8.90
N PRO A 38 6.45 2.03 -10.01
CA PRO A 38 6.06 0.62 -10.03
C PRO A 38 7.00 -0.23 -9.17
N LEU A 39 6.55 -1.44 -8.86
CA LEU A 39 7.43 -2.49 -8.37
C LEU A 39 8.39 -2.94 -9.47
N ILE A 40 9.47 -3.62 -9.07
CA ILE A 40 10.58 -3.99 -9.97
C ILE A 40 10.14 -4.92 -11.10
N ASP A 41 9.20 -5.84 -10.84
CA ASP A 41 8.67 -6.80 -11.80
C ASP A 41 7.30 -7.37 -11.37
N GLU A 42 6.73 -8.24 -12.20
CA GLU A 42 5.46 -8.92 -11.92
C GLU A 42 5.54 -9.85 -10.70
N LYS A 43 6.68 -10.49 -10.45
CA LYS A 43 6.85 -11.38 -9.28
C LYS A 43 6.73 -10.60 -7.98
N ALA A 44 7.20 -9.36 -7.95
CA ALA A 44 7.02 -8.47 -6.81
C ALA A 44 5.53 -8.14 -6.59
N VAL A 45 4.75 -7.93 -7.66
CA VAL A 45 3.29 -7.70 -7.58
C VAL A 45 2.60 -8.92 -6.98
N GLU A 46 2.83 -10.10 -7.56
CA GLU A 46 2.27 -11.37 -7.06
C GLU A 46 2.63 -11.57 -5.59
N LYS A 47 3.87 -11.23 -5.20
CA LYS A 47 4.29 -11.35 -3.81
C LYS A 47 3.52 -10.42 -2.86
N VAL A 48 3.22 -9.20 -3.29
CA VAL A 48 2.40 -8.27 -2.51
C VAL A 48 0.97 -8.79 -2.37
N GLU A 49 0.39 -9.34 -3.44
CA GLU A 49 -0.95 -9.95 -3.40
C GLU A 49 -1.01 -11.14 -2.43
N GLU A 50 0.01 -12.01 -2.43
CA GLU A 50 0.14 -13.11 -1.46
C GLU A 50 0.17 -12.59 -0.02
N LEU A 51 0.95 -11.54 0.25
CA LEU A 51 1.07 -10.96 1.60
C LEU A 51 -0.26 -10.36 2.07
N ILE A 52 -1.01 -9.71 1.18
CA ILE A 52 -2.33 -9.14 1.49
C ILE A 52 -3.35 -10.27 1.70
N ALA A 53 -3.34 -11.30 0.85
CA ALA A 53 -4.22 -12.46 0.98
C ALA A 53 -3.99 -13.20 2.30
N ASP A 54 -2.74 -13.45 2.68
CA ASP A 54 -2.39 -14.09 3.96
C ASP A 54 -2.84 -13.23 5.15
N ALA A 55 -2.57 -11.92 5.12
CA ALA A 55 -2.96 -11.01 6.20
C ALA A 55 -4.47 -10.95 6.38
N THR A 56 -5.24 -10.85 5.29
CA THR A 56 -6.70 -10.78 5.33
C THR A 56 -7.33 -12.12 5.72
N ALA A 57 -6.80 -13.25 5.25
CA ALA A 57 -7.24 -14.58 5.70
C ALA A 57 -7.04 -14.79 7.20
N LYS A 58 -6.05 -14.11 7.80
CA LYS A 58 -5.78 -14.12 9.26
C LYS A 58 -6.52 -13.01 10.03
N GLY A 59 -7.49 -12.34 9.41
CA GLY A 59 -8.33 -11.33 10.05
C GLY A 59 -7.79 -9.89 10.01
N GLY A 60 -6.69 -9.66 9.28
CA GLY A 60 -6.22 -8.31 8.97
C GLY A 60 -7.24 -7.54 8.12
N LYS A 61 -7.30 -6.22 8.32
CA LYS A 61 -8.18 -5.32 7.57
C LYS A 61 -7.34 -4.40 6.69
N VAL A 62 -7.68 -4.35 5.41
CA VAL A 62 -7.13 -3.37 4.47
C VAL A 62 -7.90 -2.06 4.65
N VAL A 63 -7.18 -1.00 5.02
CA VAL A 63 -7.76 0.34 5.26
C VAL A 63 -7.45 1.35 4.15
N ALA A 64 -6.44 1.08 3.31
CA ALA A 64 -6.07 1.87 2.15
C ALA A 64 -5.42 0.96 1.09
N GLY A 65 -5.67 1.23 -0.19
CA GLY A 65 -5.12 0.46 -1.32
C GLY A 65 -5.45 -1.04 -1.26
N GLY A 66 -4.42 -1.87 -1.41
CA GLY A 66 -4.50 -3.33 -1.26
C GLY A 66 -4.94 -4.10 -2.52
N LYS A 67 -4.89 -3.45 -3.69
CA LYS A 67 -5.16 -4.03 -5.00
C LYS A 67 -4.21 -3.41 -6.02
N ARG A 68 -4.01 -4.08 -7.15
CA ARG A 68 -3.22 -3.55 -8.27
C ARG A 68 -3.72 -2.16 -8.71
N HIS A 69 -2.79 -1.30 -9.09
CA HIS A 69 -3.10 0.04 -9.57
C HIS A 69 -3.70 0.01 -10.97
N ALA A 70 -4.56 1.00 -11.29
CA ALA A 70 -5.19 1.12 -12.61
C ALA A 70 -4.20 1.38 -13.77
N LEU A 71 -2.95 1.75 -13.47
CA LEU A 71 -1.89 1.95 -14.46
C LEU A 71 -1.37 0.62 -15.06
N GLY A 72 -1.72 -0.52 -14.47
CA GLY A 72 -1.36 -1.85 -14.97
C GLY A 72 0.13 -2.19 -14.78
N GLY A 73 0.59 -3.27 -15.42
CA GLY A 73 1.97 -3.75 -15.29
C GLY A 73 2.37 -4.00 -13.84
N SER A 74 3.57 -3.58 -13.46
CA SER A 74 4.08 -3.74 -12.09
C SER A 74 3.67 -2.63 -11.11
N PHE A 75 2.65 -1.81 -11.45
CA PHE A 75 2.10 -0.83 -10.52
C PHE A 75 1.11 -1.47 -9.54
N PHE A 76 1.25 -1.14 -8.25
CA PHE A 76 0.38 -1.59 -7.18
C PHE A 76 -0.20 -0.40 -6.41
#